data_AF-A0A2E2QP14-F1
#
_entry.id   AF-A0A2E2QP14-F1
#
_cell.length_a   1.000
_cell.length_b   1.000
_cell.length_c   1.000
_cell.angle_alpha   90.00
_cell.angle_beta   90.00
_cell.angle_gamma   90.00
#
_symmetry.space_group_name_H-M   'P 1'
#
loop_
_entity.id
_entity.type
_entity.pdbx_description
1 polymer ?
#
loop_
_entity_poly.entity_id
_entity_poly.type
_entity_poly.pdbx_seq_one_letter_code
_entity_poly.pdbx_strand_id
1 'polypeptide(L)' 'AAAKSLLDTAIASISGTITIDAFDAQEGFASHLTACGFTVQRGFTRMIRGPVRTMGDPVLAYAAAGPELG' A
#
# COMPACT_ATOMS: atom_id res chain seq x y z
N ALA A 1 0.97 12.39 5.37
CA ALA A 1 0.38 12.54 6.72
C ALA A 1 -0.95 11.79 6.84
N ALA A 2 -1.96 12.10 6.03
CA ALA A 2 -3.28 11.44 6.10
C ALA A 2 -3.25 9.91 5.95
N ALA A 3 -2.52 9.37 4.96
CA ALA A 3 -2.44 7.91 4.75
C ALA A 3 -1.89 7.14 5.97
N LYS A 4 -0.88 7.70 6.66
CA LYS A 4 -0.32 7.10 7.88
C LYS A 4 -1.35 7.09 9.01
N SER A 5 -2.08 8.20 9.19
CA SER A 5 -3.13 8.28 10.20
C SER A 5 -4.28 7.30 9.94
N LEU A 6 -4.66 7.09 8.67
CA LEU A 6 -5.64 6.07 8.30
C LEU A 6 -5.14 4.66 8.63
N LEU A 7 -3.88 4.37 8.32
CA LEU A 7 -3.24 3.10 8.65
C LEU A 7 -3.20 2.87 10.18
N ASP A 8 -2.77 3.86 10.96
CA ASP A 8 -2.70 3.75 12.42
C ASP A 8 -4.09 3.46 13.02
N THR A 9 -5.13 4.12 12.49
CA THR A 9 -6.52 3.89 12.90
C THR A 9 -7.01 2.49 12.52
N ALA A 10 -6.62 1.98 11.33
CA ALA A 10 -6.97 0.64 10.89
C ALA A 10 -6.30 -0.44 11.74
N ILE A 11 -5.00 -0.29 12.03
CA ILE A 11 -4.25 -1.20 12.91
C ILE A 11 -4.87 -1.25 14.31
N ALA A 12 -5.29 -0.11 14.85
CA ALA A 12 -5.91 -0.06 16.17
C ALA A 12 -7.31 -0.70 16.24
N SER A 13 -8.00 -0.87 15.10
CA SER A 13 -9.40 -1.33 15.04
C SER A 13 -9.57 -2.76 14.53
N ILE A 14 -8.61 -3.30 13.79
CA ILE A 14 -8.68 -4.64 13.21
C ILE A 14 -8.00 -5.64 14.16
N SER A 15 -8.73 -6.70 14.52
CA SER A 15 -8.17 -7.84 15.26
C SER A 15 -7.61 -8.89 14.32
N GLY A 16 -6.47 -9.48 14.66
CA GLY A 16 -5.85 -10.58 13.93
C GLY A 16 -4.72 -10.15 13.01
N THR A 17 -4.38 -10.99 12.03
CA THR A 17 -3.29 -10.71 11.09
C THR A 17 -3.76 -9.71 10.03
N ILE A 18 -2.99 -8.64 9.85
CA ILE A 18 -3.26 -7.61 8.84
C ILE A 18 -2.27 -7.78 7.69
N THR A 19 -2.80 -7.83 6.47
CA THR A 19 -2.01 -7.79 5.24
C THR A 19 -2.44 -6.59 4.40
N ILE A 20 -1.47 -5.93 3.77
CA ILE A 20 -1.71 -4.76 2.93
C ILE A 20 -0.76 -4.80 1.73
N ASP A 21 -1.29 -4.59 0.53
CA ASP A 21 -0.50 -4.44 -0.69
C ASP A 21 -0.18 -2.95 -0.87
N ALA A 22 0.99 -2.52 -0.38
CA ALA A 22 1.43 -1.13 -0.45
C ALA A 22 2.28 -0.86 -1.69
N PHE A 23 2.19 0.35 -2.23
CA PHE A 23 3.09 0.80 -3.31
C PHE A 23 4.47 1.16 -2.73
N ASP A 24 5.51 0.53 -3.27
CA ASP A 24 6.91 0.74 -2.89
C ASP A 24 7.42 2.16 -3.20
N ALA A 25 6.86 2.81 -4.22
CA ALA A 25 7.12 4.21 -4.56
C ALA A 25 6.76 5.20 -3.42
N GLN A 26 5.94 4.80 -2.45
CA GLN A 26 5.59 5.61 -1.28
C GLN A 26 6.54 5.33 -0.10
N GLU A 27 7.82 5.66 -0.25
CA GLU A 27 8.90 5.30 0.70
C GLU A 27 8.57 5.68 2.16
N GLY A 28 8.00 6.87 2.37
CA GLY A 28 7.63 7.34 3.69
C GLY A 28 6.49 6.54 4.33
N PHE A 29 5.60 5.96 3.53
CA PHE A 29 4.53 5.08 3.99
C PHE A 29 5.05 3.64 4.21
N ALA A 30 5.90 3.13 3.31
CA ALA A 30 6.57 1.85 3.49
C ALA A 30 7.42 1.81 4.78
N SER A 31 8.18 2.88 5.03
CA SER A 31 8.96 3.02 6.28
C SER A 31 8.07 3.04 7.52
N HIS A 32 6.87 3.64 7.42
CA HIS A 32 5.90 3.66 8.51
C HIS A 32 5.30 2.27 8.78
N LEU A 33 4.99 1.51 7.74
CA LEU A 33 4.56 0.11 7.86
C LEU A 33 5.62 -0.72 8.61
N THR A 34 6.89 -0.58 8.24
CA THR A 34 7.99 -1.25 8.96
C THR A 34 8.06 -0.82 10.43
N ALA A 35 7.89 0.47 10.73
CA ALA A 35 7.84 0.97 12.10
C ALA A 35 6.65 0.42 12.91
N CYS A 36 5.52 0.14 12.24
CA CYS A 36 4.35 -0.52 12.83
C CYS A 36 4.51 -2.04 12.98
N GLY A 37 5.66 -2.62 12.59
CA GLY A 37 5.95 -4.05 12.73
C GLY A 37 5.55 -4.91 11.53
N PHE A 38 5.16 -4.32 10.40
CA PHE A 38 4.92 -5.07 9.17
C PHE A 38 6.24 -5.59 8.59
N THR A 39 6.17 -6.77 7.98
CA THR A 39 7.29 -7.38 7.23
C THR A 39 6.89 -7.59 5.78
N VAL A 40 7.84 -7.42 4.86
CA VAL A 40 7.61 -7.64 3.44
C VAL A 40 7.45 -9.14 3.20
N GLN A 41 6.32 -9.54 2.60
CA GLN A 41 6.05 -10.93 2.26
C GLN A 41 6.44 -11.26 0.81
N ARG A 42 5.98 -10.44 -0.15
CA ARG A 42 6.29 -10.58 -1.58
C ARG A 42 6.06 -9.26 -2.32
N GLY A 43 6.79 -9.05 -3.41
CA GLY A 43 6.58 -7.92 -4.31
C GLY A 43 5.69 -8.28 -5.50
N PHE A 44 4.93 -7.31 -5.98
CA PHE A 44 4.18 -7.39 -7.23
C PHE A 44 4.56 -6.23 -8.15
N THR A 45 4.73 -6.51 -9.44
CA THR A 45 4.91 -5.47 -10.45
C THR A 45 3.58 -5.21 -11.14
N ARG A 46 3.08 -3.98 -11.04
CA ARG A 46 1.89 -3.56 -11.78
C ARG A 46 2.20 -3.49 -13.28
N MET A 47 1.42 -4.19 -14.09
CA MET A 47 1.60 -4.24 -15.55
C MET A 47 0.44 -3.56 -16.27
N ILE A 48 0.74 -2.82 -17.34
CA ILE A 48 -0.26 -2.19 -18.20
C ILE A 48 0.00 -2.65 -19.63
N ARG A 49 -1.04 -3.15 -20.30
CA ARG A 49 -0.96 -3.55 -21.71
C ARG A 49 -1.33 -2.37 -22.60
N GLY A 50 -0.42 -1.97 -23.50
CA GLY A 50 -0.63 -0.88 -24.45
C GLY A 50 0.00 0.44 -23.98
N PRO A 51 -0.45 1.59 -24.51
CA PRO A 51 0.10 2.89 -24.17
C PRO A 51 0.02 3.14 -22.65
N VAL A 52 1.08 3.72 -22.08
CA VAL A 52 1.13 4.05 -20.65
C VAL A 52 -0.02 5.02 -20.35
N ARG A 53 -1.02 4.53 -19.62
CA ARG A 53 -2.05 5.34 -18.98
C ARG A 53 -1.77 5.33 -17.49
N THR A 54 -1.67 6.50 -16.90
CA THR A 54 -1.59 6.60 -15.43
C THR A 54 -2.90 6.06 -14.86
N MET A 55 -2.81 5.00 -14.06
CA MET A 55 -3.95 4.40 -13.36
C MET A 55 -4.08 5.06 -11.98
N GLY A 56 -5.06 5.95 -11.83
CA GLY A 56 -5.22 6.78 -10.64
C GLY A 56 -4.17 7.89 -10.53
N ASP A 57 -4.07 8.52 -9.37
CA ASP A 57 -3.03 9.50 -9.05
C ASP A 57 -1.91 8.81 -8.24
N PRO A 58 -0.70 8.66 -8.79
CA PRO A 58 0.40 7.98 -8.09
C PRO A 58 0.84 8.71 -6.82
N VAL A 59 0.57 10.01 -6.70
CA VAL A 59 0.88 10.80 -5.49
C VAL A 59 -0.08 10.46 -4.34
N LEU A 60 -1.29 10.02 -4.67
CA LEU A 60 -2.35 9.69 -3.71
C LEU A 60 -2.57 8.18 -3.53
N ALA A 61 -1.93 7.34 -4.35
CA ALA A 61 -2.01 5.89 -4.25
C ALA A 61 -0.96 5.34 -3.27
N TYR A 62 -1.43 4.80 -2.15
CA TYR A 62 -0.57 4.22 -1.09
C TYR A 62 -0.69 2.71 -0.96
N ALA A 63 -1.89 2.17 -1.21
CA ALA A 63 -2.17 0.75 -1.16
C ALA A 63 -3.23 0.36 -2.19
N ALA A 64 -3.16 -0.89 -2.65
CA ALA A 64 -4.15 -1.52 -3.51
C ALA A 64 -5.11 -2.39 -2.68
N ALA A 65 -6.29 -2.67 -3.22
CA ALA A 65 -7.23 -3.62 -2.60
C ALA A 65 -6.78 -5.09 -2.73
N GLY A 66 -5.76 -5.35 -3.54
CA GLY A 66 -5.21 -6.67 -3.81
C GLY A 66 -4.62 -6.75 -5.23
N PRO A 67 -3.74 -7.72 -5.54
CA PRO A 67 -3.17 -7.90 -6.87
C PRO A 67 -4.23 -8.16 -7.96
N GLU A 68 -5.38 -8.73 -7.57
CA GLU A 68 -6.49 -9.05 -8.48
C GLU A 68 -7.33 -7.82 -8.88
N LEU A 69 -7.28 -6.75 -8.08
CA LEU A 69 -8.13 -5.57 -8.24
C LEU A 69 -7.33 -4.30 -8.58
N GLY A 70 -6.04 -4.30 -8.23
CA GLY A 70 -5.06 -3.30 -8.65
C GLY A 70 -5.10 -1.98 -7.89
#